data_AF-A0A2S3R437-F1
#
_entry.id   AF-A0A2S3R437-F1
#
_cell.length_a   1.000
_cell.length_b   1.000
_cell.length_c   1.000
_cell.angle_alpha   90.00
_cell.angle_beta   90.00
_cell.angle_gamma   90.00
#
_symmetry.space_group_name_H-M   'P 1'
#
loop_
_entity.id
_entity.type
_entity.pdbx_description
1 polymer ?
#
loop_
_entity_poly.entity_id
_entity_poly.type
_entity_poly.pdbx_seq_one_letter_code
_entity_poly.pdbx_strand_id
1 'polypeptide(L)'
;MQQKNWLAGTLVILIIGSVSIATALAYVGNGLEKGITFFAQILTFLVVIGLYGVWQGISIFNSSMLRMIALTYPLLVALSSLYPVIEYSEQTVPSSYIYIQGLEFILALFVSSILLKESIR
;
A
#
# COMPACT_ATOMS: atom_id res chain seq x y z
N MET A 1 -20.77 -18.84 -16.55
CA MET A 1 -19.77 -18.87 -15.47
C MET A 1 -18.39 -18.62 -16.09
N GLN A 2 -17.73 -17.51 -15.78
CA GLN A 2 -16.33 -17.31 -16.22
C GLN A 2 -15.45 -18.33 -15.51
N GLN A 3 -14.71 -19.12 -16.28
CA GLN A 3 -13.77 -20.11 -15.76
C GLN A 3 -12.61 -19.36 -15.09
N LYS A 4 -12.35 -19.64 -13.81
CA LYS A 4 -11.25 -19.01 -13.08
C LYS A 4 -9.93 -19.49 -13.67
N ASN A 5 -9.13 -18.56 -14.20
CA ASN A 5 -7.78 -18.85 -14.67
C ASN A 5 -6.80 -18.87 -13.48
N TRP A 6 -6.61 -20.05 -12.91
CA TRP A 6 -5.73 -20.25 -11.74
C TRP A 6 -4.29 -19.84 -11.98
N LEU A 7 -3.77 -20.03 -13.20
CA LEU A 7 -2.40 -19.62 -13.54
C LEU A 7 -2.23 -18.11 -13.42
N ALA A 8 -3.19 -17.34 -13.94
CA ALA A 8 -3.17 -15.88 -13.81
C ALA A 8 -3.22 -15.45 -12.33
N GLY A 9 -4.08 -16.08 -11.52
CA GLY A 9 -4.16 -15.79 -10.08
C GLY A 9 -2.85 -16.09 -9.34
N THR A 10 -2.23 -17.24 -9.61
CA THR A 10 -0.93 -17.60 -9.03
C THR A 10 0.16 -16.62 -9.46
N LEU A 11 0.21 -16.23 -10.74
CA LEU A 11 1.18 -15.26 -11.24
C LEU A 11 1.02 -13.90 -10.56
N VAL A 12 -0.19 -13.42 -10.34
CA VAL A 12 -0.43 -12.17 -9.59
C VAL A 12 0.16 -12.26 -8.18
N ILE A 13 -0.10 -13.34 -7.46
CA ILE A 13 0.43 -13.52 -6.09
C ILE A 13 1.96 -13.60 -6.10
N LEU A 14 2.55 -14.36 -7.03
CA LEU A 14 3.99 -14.50 -7.15
C LEU A 14 4.65 -13.16 -7.50
N ILE A 15 4.12 -12.41 -8.46
CA ILE A 15 4.68 -11.11 -8.85
C ILE A 15 4.61 -10.12 -7.69
N ILE A 16 3.44 -9.98 -7.04
CA ILE A 16 3.28 -9.08 -5.89
C ILE A 16 4.25 -9.49 -4.78
N GLY A 17 4.32 -10.78 -4.45
CA GLY A 17 5.21 -11.31 -3.43
C GLY A 17 6.69 -11.06 -3.75
N SER A 18 7.14 -11.45 -4.94
CA SER A 18 8.54 -11.32 -5.36
C SER A 18 8.98 -9.86 -5.43
N VAL A 19 8.16 -8.96 -5.99
CA VAL A 19 8.48 -7.53 -6.02
C VAL A 19 8.53 -6.97 -4.61
N SER A 20 7.58 -7.30 -3.74
CA SER A 20 7.56 -6.81 -2.36
C SER A 20 8.77 -7.30 -1.55
N ILE A 21 9.17 -8.57 -1.70
CA ILE A 21 10.39 -9.12 -1.08
C ILE A 21 11.62 -8.41 -1.62
N ALA A 22 11.74 -8.25 -2.95
CA ALA A 22 12.90 -7.61 -3.56
C ALA A 22 13.05 -6.15 -3.08
N THR A 23 11.94 -5.39 -3.04
CA THR A 23 11.92 -4.01 -2.52
C THR A 23 12.34 -3.96 -1.05
N ALA A 24 11.82 -4.86 -0.21
CA ALA A 24 12.17 -4.90 1.21
C ALA A 24 13.64 -5.31 1.46
N LEU A 25 14.18 -6.23 0.68
CA LEU A 25 15.59 -6.63 0.79
C LEU A 25 16.54 -5.53 0.34
N ALA A 26 16.15 -4.76 -0.69
CA ALA A 26 16.91 -3.62 -1.21
C ALA A 26 16.84 -2.38 -0.31
N TYR A 27 15.82 -2.26 0.54
CA TYR A 27 15.70 -1.15 1.47
C TYR A 27 16.85 -1.15 2.49
N VAL A 28 17.47 0.01 2.68
CA VAL A 28 18.54 0.20 3.67
C VAL A 28 17.91 0.66 4.98
N GLY A 29 17.82 -0.25 5.94
CA GLY A 29 17.23 -0.01 7.26
C GLY A 29 17.20 -1.27 8.11
N ASN A 30 16.65 -1.16 9.31
CA ASN A 30 16.53 -2.26 10.25
C ASN A 30 15.43 -3.27 9.82
N GLY A 31 15.30 -4.37 10.57
CA GLY A 31 14.33 -5.43 10.24
C GLY A 31 12.87 -4.95 10.26
N LEU A 32 12.53 -3.99 11.11
CA LEU A 32 11.19 -3.40 11.19
C LEU A 32 10.91 -2.54 9.96
N GLU A 33 11.85 -1.70 9.54
CA GLU A 33 11.70 -0.87 8.34
C GLU A 33 11.54 -1.72 7.07
N LYS A 34 12.31 -2.81 6.97
CA LYS A 34 12.16 -3.78 5.87
C LYS A 34 10.79 -4.45 5.89
N GLY A 35 10.28 -4.79 7.07
CA GLY A 35 8.94 -5.32 7.26
C GLY A 35 7.85 -4.34 6.84
N ILE A 36 7.94 -3.08 7.29
CA ILE A 36 7.02 -2.01 6.89
C ILE A 36 7.05 -1.82 5.36
N THR A 37 8.25 -1.77 4.77
CA THR A 37 8.45 -1.63 3.32
C THR A 37 7.80 -2.78 2.54
N PHE A 38 7.97 -4.02 3.01
CA PHE A 38 7.35 -5.20 2.41
C PHE A 38 5.82 -5.08 2.38
N PHE A 39 5.20 -4.78 3.52
CA PHE A 39 3.74 -4.67 3.59
C PHE A 39 3.23 -3.43 2.83
N ALA A 40 3.98 -2.34 2.80
CA ALA A 40 3.64 -1.13 2.06
C ALA A 40 3.57 -1.42 0.55
N GLN A 41 4.52 -2.21 0.04
CA GLN A 41 4.52 -2.61 -1.37
C GLN A 41 3.33 -3.51 -1.72
N ILE A 42 3.00 -4.50 -0.87
CA ILE A 42 1.81 -5.34 -1.05
C ILE A 42 0.55 -4.48 -1.08
N LEU A 43 0.41 -3.58 -0.11
CA LEU A 43 -0.78 -2.76 0.02
C LEU A 43 -0.92 -1.78 -1.15
N THR A 44 0.19 -1.26 -1.66
CA THR A 44 0.20 -0.42 -2.87
C THR A 44 -0.35 -1.19 -4.08
N PHE A 45 0.05 -2.45 -4.29
CA PHE A 45 -0.53 -3.28 -5.34
C PHE A 45 -2.04 -3.50 -5.15
N LEU A 46 -2.48 -3.78 -3.92
CA LEU A 46 -3.91 -3.95 -3.62
C LEU A 46 -4.71 -2.67 -3.87
N VAL A 47 -4.14 -1.50 -3.52
CA VAL A 47 -4.71 -0.19 -3.81
C VAL A 47 -4.84 0.03 -5.32
N VAL A 48 -3.79 -0.24 -6.09
CA VAL A 48 -3.82 -0.09 -7.56
C VAL A 48 -4.89 -1.00 -8.18
N ILE A 49 -4.96 -2.26 -7.74
CA ILE A 49 -6.01 -3.20 -8.19
C ILE A 49 -7.40 -2.68 -7.81
N GLY A 50 -7.57 -2.17 -6.59
CA GLY A 50 -8.84 -1.61 -6.11
C GLY A 50 -9.28 -0.41 -6.93
N LEU A 51 -8.38 0.56 -7.15
CA LEU A 51 -8.64 1.74 -7.97
C LEU A 51 -8.93 1.37 -9.43
N TYR A 52 -8.23 0.38 -9.98
CA TYR A 52 -8.52 -0.14 -11.32
C TYR A 52 -9.93 -0.73 -11.39
N GLY A 53 -10.34 -1.50 -10.38
CA GLY A 53 -11.71 -2.03 -10.27
C GLY A 53 -12.75 -0.91 -10.25
N VAL A 54 -12.56 0.09 -9.40
CA VAL A 54 -13.43 1.29 -9.32
C VAL A 54 -13.52 1.99 -10.67
N TRP A 55 -12.39 2.22 -11.33
CA TRP A 55 -12.32 2.89 -12.63
C TRP A 55 -13.08 2.13 -13.72
N GLN A 56 -12.97 0.81 -13.74
CA GLN A 56 -13.65 -0.06 -14.70
C GLN A 56 -15.10 -0.39 -14.29
N GLY A 57 -15.56 0.05 -13.12
CA GLY A 57 -16.89 -0.28 -12.59
C GLY A 57 -17.07 -1.77 -12.26
N ILE A 58 -15.99 -2.48 -11.95
CA ILE A 58 -15.99 -3.91 -11.61
C ILE A 58 -15.62 -4.14 -10.14
N SER A 59 -16.37 -5.00 -9.46
CA SER A 59 -16.07 -5.41 -8.08
C SER A 59 -15.01 -6.51 -8.08
N ILE A 60 -13.73 -6.13 -7.93
CA ILE A 60 -12.63 -7.10 -7.77
C ILE A 60 -12.56 -7.60 -6.33
N PHE A 61 -12.66 -6.68 -5.37
CA PHE A 61 -12.72 -6.98 -3.95
C PHE A 61 -14.17 -6.93 -3.47
N ASN A 62 -14.45 -7.68 -2.39
CA ASN A 62 -15.68 -7.47 -1.65
C ASN A 62 -15.59 -6.18 -0.81
N SER A 63 -16.74 -5.68 -0.36
CA SER A 63 -16.86 -4.45 0.44
C SER A 63 -15.93 -4.44 1.66
N SER A 64 -15.89 -5.53 2.44
CA SER A 64 -15.05 -5.64 3.64
C SER A 64 -13.55 -5.54 3.33
N MET A 65 -13.09 -6.21 2.28
CA MET A 65 -11.68 -6.17 1.84
C MET A 65 -11.32 -4.78 1.31
N LEU A 66 -12.19 -4.15 0.53
CA LEU A 66 -11.96 -2.81 -0.01
C LEU A 66 -11.88 -1.78 1.11
N ARG A 67 -12.78 -1.87 2.10
CA ARG A 67 -12.76 -1.03 3.31
C ARG A 67 -11.49 -1.23 4.13
N MET A 68 -11.05 -2.47 4.33
CA MET A 68 -9.80 -2.78 5.02
C MET A 68 -8.60 -2.17 4.30
N ILE A 69 -8.49 -2.35 2.97
CA ILE A 69 -7.41 -1.74 2.17
C ILE A 69 -7.42 -0.22 2.32
N ALA A 70 -8.60 0.40 2.21
CA ALA A 70 -8.75 1.84 2.29
C ALA A 70 -8.33 2.41 3.66
N LEU A 71 -8.60 1.71 4.76
CA LEU A 71 -8.21 2.16 6.10
C LEU A 71 -6.74 1.88 6.41
N THR A 72 -6.23 0.71 6.02
CA THR A 72 -4.84 0.32 6.31
C THR A 72 -3.85 1.12 5.48
N TYR A 73 -4.20 1.56 4.27
CA TYR A 73 -3.28 2.27 3.38
C TYR A 73 -2.70 3.57 3.98
N PRO A 74 -3.52 4.56 4.39
CA PRO A 74 -2.99 5.76 5.03
C PRO A 74 -2.29 5.47 6.36
N LEU A 75 -2.74 4.46 7.12
CA LEU A 75 -2.06 4.04 8.35
C LEU A 75 -0.64 3.54 8.07
N LEU A 76 -0.47 2.73 7.04
CA LEU A 76 0.82 2.16 6.70
C LEU A 76 1.76 3.19 6.09
N VAL A 77 1.22 4.13 5.29
CA VAL A 77 1.97 5.31 4.83
C VAL A 77 2.47 6.10 6.04
N ALA A 78 1.58 6.47 6.97
CA ALA A 78 1.98 7.17 8.19
C ALA A 78 3.04 6.41 9.00
N LEU A 79 2.91 5.09 9.15
CA LEU A 79 3.89 4.27 9.85
C LEU A 79 5.26 4.29 9.14
N SER A 80 5.28 4.17 7.81
CA SER A 80 6.50 4.24 7.00
C SER A 80 7.19 5.59 7.06
N SER A 81 6.43 6.68 7.25
CA SER A 81 6.97 8.03 7.41
C SER A 81 7.46 8.30 8.83
N LEU A 82 6.69 7.88 9.84
CA LEU A 82 6.94 8.24 11.24
C LEU A 82 8.00 7.35 11.89
N TYR A 83 8.06 6.06 11.54
CA TYR A 83 9.00 5.14 12.17
C TYR A 83 10.47 5.59 11.99
N PRO A 84 10.96 5.92 10.78
CA PRO A 84 12.34 6.37 10.61
C PRO A 84 12.63 7.69 11.34
N VAL A 85 11.66 8.60 11.41
CA VAL A 85 11.81 9.87 12.13
C VAL A 85 11.98 9.65 13.64
N ILE A 86 11.31 8.63 14.19
CA ILE A 86 11.43 8.27 15.60
C ILE A 86 12.74 7.49 15.85
N GLU A 87 13.03 6.49 15.01
CA GLU A 87 14.23 5.64 15.12
C GLU A 87 15.52 6.44 15.02
N TYR A 88 15.56 7.39 14.08
CA TYR A 88 16.73 8.25 13.81
C TYR A 88 16.52 9.67 14.33
N SER A 89 15.81 9.84 15.44
CA SER A 89 15.47 11.15 16.02
C SER A 89 16.70 11.99 16.42
N GLU A 90 17.84 11.35 16.64
CA GLU A 90 19.14 11.97 16.88
C GLU A 90 19.76 12.59 15.62
N GLN A 91 19.25 12.25 14.43
CA GLN A 91 19.72 12.76 13.15
C GLN A 91 18.88 13.96 12.68
N THR A 92 19.50 14.86 11.92
CA THR A 92 18.77 15.96 11.31
C THR A 92 17.94 15.45 10.15
N VAL A 93 16.62 15.43 10.32
CA VAL A 93 15.69 15.04 9.26
C VAL A 93 15.65 16.12 8.18
N PRO A 94 15.95 15.79 6.90
CA PRO A 94 15.87 16.76 5.81
C PRO A 94 14.44 17.29 5.65
N SER A 95 14.28 18.60 5.44
CA SER A 95 12.94 19.20 5.22
C SER A 95 12.22 18.65 3.99
N SER A 96 12.98 18.23 2.97
CA SER A 96 12.46 17.54 1.78
C SER A 96 11.79 16.21 2.14
N TYR A 97 12.29 15.49 3.14
CA TYR A 97 11.70 14.24 3.61
C TYR A 97 10.28 14.51 4.16
N ILE A 98 10.14 15.49 5.06
CA ILE A 98 8.85 15.85 5.66
C ILE A 98 7.85 16.30 4.57
N TYR A 99 8.30 17.09 3.61
CA TYR A 99 7.46 17.56 2.51
C TYR A 99 6.93 16.40 1.64
N ILE A 100 7.82 15.48 1.22
CA ILE A 100 7.43 14.32 0.40
C ILE A 100 6.45 13.43 1.17
N GLN A 101 6.73 13.15 2.44
CA GLN A 101 5.85 12.33 3.28
C GLN A 101 4.47 12.96 3.47
N GLY A 102 4.40 14.29 3.58
CA GLY A 102 3.13 15.02 3.63
C GLY A 102 2.30 14.83 2.35
N LEU A 103 2.94 14.92 1.18
CA LEU A 103 2.27 14.68 -0.11
C LEU A 103 1.78 13.24 -0.25
N GLU A 104 2.61 12.27 0.11
CA GLU A 104 2.25 10.84 0.07
C GLU A 104 1.08 10.54 1.01
N PHE A 105 1.06 11.12 2.20
CA PHE A 105 -0.04 10.94 3.14
C PHE A 105 -1.36 11.57 2.64
N ILE A 106 -1.31 12.78 2.08
CA ILE A 106 -2.49 13.42 1.47
C ILE A 106 -3.02 12.56 0.31
N LEU A 107 -2.13 12.05 -0.54
CA LEU A 107 -2.52 11.16 -1.62
C LEU A 107 -3.15 9.87 -1.09
N ALA A 108 -2.59 9.29 -0.02
CA ALA A 108 -3.14 8.10 0.63
C ALA A 108 -4.55 8.33 1.19
N LEU A 109 -4.81 9.49 1.79
CA LEU A 109 -6.15 9.88 2.24
C LEU A 109 -7.12 10.06 1.06
N PHE A 110 -6.67 10.67 -0.04
CA PHE A 110 -7.49 10.84 -1.24
C PHE A 110 -7.88 9.48 -1.83
N VAL A 111 -6.91 8.57 -2.00
CA VAL A 111 -7.15 7.20 -2.43
C VAL A 111 -8.10 6.48 -1.48
N SER A 112 -7.86 6.57 -0.16
CA SER A 112 -8.71 5.98 0.87
C SER A 112 -10.16 6.43 0.74
N SER A 113 -10.40 7.73 0.51
CA SER A 113 -11.74 8.29 0.35
C SER A 113 -12.51 7.69 -0.84
N ILE A 114 -11.82 7.45 -1.96
CA ILE A 114 -12.40 6.83 -3.16
C ILE A 114 -12.78 5.37 -2.87
N LEU A 115 -11.85 4.60 -2.31
CA LEU A 115 -12.06 3.18 -2.02
C LEU A 115 -13.13 2.96 -0.93
N LEU A 116 -13.19 3.82 0.09
CA LEU A 116 -14.22 3.78 1.13
C LEU A 116 -15.61 4.07 0.54
N LYS A 117 -15.72 5.07 -0.33
CA LYS A 117 -16.99 5.40 -0.98
C LYS A 117 -17.50 4.20 -1.80
N GLU A 118 -16.64 3.56 -2.56
CA GLU A 118 -17.04 2.37 -3.34
C GLU A 118 -17.37 1.18 -2.43
N SER A 119 -16.73 1.04 -1.28
CA SER A 119 -17.00 -0.08 -0.36
C SER A 119 -18.43 -0.06 0.22
N ILE A 120 -19.11 1.08 0.21
CA ILE A 120 -20.47 1.23 0.76
C ILE A 120 -21.55 0.98 -0.32
N ARG A 121 -21.17 1.05 -1.59
CA ARG A 121 -22.07 0.92 -2.74
C ARG A 121 -22.44 -0.55 -2.99
#